data_AF-A0A920DG29-F1
#
_entry.id   AF-A0A920DG29-F1
#
_cell.length_a   1.000
_cell.length_b   1.000
_cell.length_c   1.000
_cell.angle_alpha   90.00
_cell.angle_beta   90.00
_cell.angle_gamma   90.00
#
_symmetry.space_group_name_H-M   'P 1'
#
loop_
_entity.id
_entity.type
_entity.pdbx_description
1 polymer ?
#
loop_
_entity_poly.entity_id
_entity_poly.type
_entity_poly.pdbx_seq_one_letter_code
_entity_poly.pdbx_strand_id
1 'polypeptide(L)'
;MSKNDIKSYSSNNDAGANNRLTLKQQRFVDSYIRNGGDGTQAVLDAGYNVTSTSSTHAISCENLKKPLIRLALEKQGYEDCGLIDSNAVLEARKIDEENNRISSRAERAAFLTKVFEDDSLIIGARLKAVDMLNKMYGDYRSDAILNDKAIEMPRITFVYTDDEDEKKL
;
A
#
# COMPACT_ATOMS: atom_id res chain seq x y z
N MET A 1 30.22 6.55 51.85
CA MET A 1 29.14 7.08 50.98
C MET A 1 29.38 6.53 49.59
N SER A 2 28.49 5.63 49.14
CA SER A 2 28.67 4.77 47.97
C SER A 2 28.43 5.53 46.66
N LYS A 3 29.28 5.26 45.67
CA LYS A 3 29.11 5.71 44.28
C LYS A 3 27.86 5.04 43.71
N ASN A 4 26.92 5.83 43.20
CA ASN A 4 25.73 5.30 42.54
C ASN A 4 26.07 4.93 41.10
N ASP A 5 26.25 3.64 40.87
CA ASP A 5 26.28 3.03 39.54
C ASP A 5 24.90 3.16 38.89
N ILE A 6 24.76 4.08 37.93
CA ILE A 6 23.57 4.18 37.08
C ILE A 6 23.65 3.04 36.06
N LYS A 7 23.07 1.88 36.40
CA LYS A 7 22.83 0.80 35.43
C LYS A 7 21.72 1.21 34.46
N SER A 8 22.02 1.02 33.19
CA SER A 8 21.18 1.31 32.03
C SER A 8 19.85 0.59 32.07
N TYR A 9 18.79 1.28 31.67
CA TYR A 9 17.66 0.65 31.01
C TYR A 9 17.47 1.37 29.66
N SER A 10 18.03 0.78 28.60
CA SER A 10 17.58 1.08 27.25
C SER A 10 16.10 0.70 27.17
N SER A 11 15.23 1.70 27.27
CA SER A 11 13.84 1.55 26.87
C SER A 11 13.83 1.33 25.37
N ASN A 12 13.80 0.07 24.95
CA ASN A 12 13.43 -0.31 23.58
C ASN A 12 11.93 -0.04 23.41
N ASN A 13 11.54 1.22 23.38
CA ASN A 13 10.22 1.68 22.99
C ASN A 13 10.23 1.92 21.47
N ASP A 14 10.45 0.87 20.70
CA ASP A 14 10.06 0.82 19.28
C ASP A 14 8.73 0.06 19.16
N ALA A 15 7.75 0.49 19.95
CA ALA A 15 6.33 0.20 19.70
C ALA A 15 5.76 1.31 18.80
N GLY A 16 6.41 1.56 17.68
CA GLY A 16 5.79 2.25 16.56
C GLY A 16 4.68 1.36 16.03
N ALA A 17 3.46 1.61 16.47
CA ALA A 17 2.23 0.95 16.05
C ALA A 17 1.99 1.22 14.56
N ASN A 18 2.72 0.51 13.70
CA ASN A 18 2.34 0.36 12.31
C ASN A 18 1.03 -0.44 12.31
N ASN A 19 -0.08 0.19 11.93
CA ASN A 19 -1.42 -0.44 11.75
C ASN A 19 -1.48 -1.54 10.67
N ARG A 20 -0.33 -2.12 10.32
CA ARG A 20 -0.14 -3.06 9.22
C ARG A 20 0.65 -4.25 9.74
N LEU A 21 0.30 -5.45 9.27
CA LEU A 21 1.05 -6.65 9.60
C LEU A 21 2.51 -6.50 9.16
N THR A 22 3.42 -6.82 10.08
CA THR A 22 4.84 -6.94 9.73
C THR A 22 5.04 -8.17 8.83
N LEU A 23 6.13 -8.19 8.05
CA LEU A 23 6.42 -9.29 7.13
C LEU A 23 6.44 -10.68 7.82
N LYS A 24 6.94 -10.75 9.06
CA LYS A 24 6.93 -12.00 9.86
C LYS A 24 5.53 -12.43 10.25
N GLN A 25 4.69 -11.49 10.66
CA GLN A 25 3.29 -11.78 11.04
C GLN A 25 2.47 -12.19 9.81
N GLN A 26 2.72 -11.59 8.64
CA GLN A 26 2.10 -12.01 7.39
C GLN A 26 2.50 -13.45 7.03
N ARG A 27 3.80 -13.78 7.09
CA ARG A 27 4.27 -15.15 6.86
C ARG A 27 3.68 -16.16 7.84
N PHE A 28 3.45 -15.75 9.09
CA PHE A 28 2.77 -16.57 10.09
C PHE A 28 1.33 -16.86 9.67
N VAL A 29 0.56 -15.83 9.30
CA VAL A 29 -0.83 -16.00 8.83
C VAL A 29 -0.88 -16.91 7.59
N ASP A 30 -0.03 -16.66 6.59
CA ASP A 30 0.00 -17.45 5.35
C ASP A 30 0.33 -18.92 5.62
N SER A 31 1.27 -19.19 6.53
CA SER A 31 1.67 -20.55 6.88
C SER A 31 0.61 -21.25 7.74
N TYR A 32 -0.01 -20.53 8.67
CA TYR A 32 -1.10 -21.02 9.52
C TYR A 32 -2.33 -21.43 8.70
N ILE A 33 -2.63 -20.70 7.64
CA ILE A 33 -3.71 -21.07 6.70
C ILE A 33 -3.28 -22.29 5.86
N ARG A 34 -2.05 -22.26 5.31
CA ARG A 34 -1.55 -23.34 4.44
C ARG A 34 -1.46 -24.69 5.15
N ASN A 35 -1.11 -24.69 6.43
CA ASN A 35 -0.92 -25.90 7.23
C ASN A 35 -2.20 -26.35 7.97
N GLY A 36 -3.34 -25.70 7.73
CA GLY A 36 -4.63 -26.09 8.31
C GLY A 36 -4.82 -25.70 9.78
N GLY A 37 -4.03 -24.75 10.31
CA GLY A 37 -4.17 -24.22 11.66
C GLY A 37 -3.15 -24.72 12.67
N ASP A 38 -2.02 -25.29 12.22
CA ASP A 38 -0.92 -25.62 13.11
C ASP A 38 -0.12 -24.37 13.46
N GLY A 39 -0.39 -23.86 14.66
CA GLY A 39 0.28 -22.70 15.20
C GLY A 39 1.79 -22.87 15.39
N THR A 40 2.27 -24.07 15.68
CA THR A 40 3.69 -24.31 15.94
C THR A 40 4.49 -24.35 14.65
N GLN A 41 3.97 -25.05 13.64
CA GLN A 41 4.58 -25.10 12.32
C GLN A 41 4.57 -23.71 11.65
N ALA A 42 3.51 -22.92 11.86
CA ALA A 42 3.43 -21.56 11.34
C ALA A 42 4.50 -20.63 11.93
N VAL A 43 4.90 -20.81 13.20
CA VAL A 43 5.99 -20.05 13.83
C VAL A 43 7.34 -20.42 13.21
N LEU A 44 7.57 -21.71 12.95
CA LEU A 44 8.79 -22.21 12.32
C LEU A 44 8.92 -21.68 10.88
N ASP A 45 7.86 -21.83 10.09
CA ASP A 45 7.82 -21.40 8.68
C ASP A 45 7.94 -19.88 8.53
N ALA A 46 7.41 -19.12 9.50
CA ALA A 46 7.54 -17.66 9.53
C ALA A 46 8.94 -17.16 9.93
N GLY A 47 9.82 -18.06 10.39
CA GLY A 47 11.21 -17.73 10.75
C GLY A 47 11.36 -16.96 12.05
N TYR A 48 10.55 -17.29 13.07
CA TYR A 48 10.77 -16.79 14.42
C TYR A 48 12.02 -17.44 15.03
N ASN A 49 12.75 -16.70 15.87
CA ASN A 49 13.89 -17.26 16.59
C ASN A 49 13.37 -18.07 17.78
N VAL A 50 13.37 -19.40 17.62
CA VAL A 50 12.91 -20.34 18.63
C VAL A 50 14.01 -21.33 18.99
N THR A 51 14.19 -21.51 20.29
CA THR A 51 15.20 -22.41 20.87
C THR A 51 14.60 -23.73 21.35
N SER A 52 13.27 -23.82 21.48
CA SER A 52 12.59 -24.99 22.08
C SER A 52 11.15 -25.12 21.58
N THR A 53 10.58 -26.31 21.73
CA THR A 53 9.16 -26.56 21.39
C THR A 53 8.22 -25.70 22.24
N SER A 54 8.52 -25.53 23.53
CA SER A 54 7.71 -24.71 24.43
C SER A 54 7.72 -23.22 24.05
N SER A 55 8.85 -22.69 23.58
CA SER A 55 8.92 -21.29 23.11
C SER A 55 8.16 -21.11 21.80
N THR A 56 8.20 -22.11 20.91
CA THR A 56 7.40 -22.13 19.68
C THR A 56 5.90 -22.08 19.99
N HIS A 57 5.45 -22.91 20.93
CA HIS A 57 4.05 -22.91 21.38
C HIS A 57 3.66 -21.58 22.03
N ALA A 58 4.50 -21.01 22.91
CA ALA A 58 4.22 -19.74 23.55
C ALA A 58 4.08 -18.58 22.54
N ILE A 59 5.01 -18.49 21.58
CA ILE A 59 4.97 -17.47 20.52
C ILE A 59 3.73 -17.66 19.65
N SER A 60 3.35 -18.90 19.35
CA SER A 60 2.14 -19.18 18.58
C SER A 60 0.88 -18.66 19.30
N CYS A 61 0.70 -19.01 20.57
CA CYS A 61 -0.42 -18.50 21.38
C CYS A 61 -0.40 -16.98 21.50
N GLU A 62 0.78 -16.36 21.61
CA GLU A 62 0.89 -14.90 21.65
C GLU A 62 0.47 -14.27 20.31
N ASN A 63 0.94 -14.80 19.19
CA ASN A 63 0.61 -14.31 17.85
C ASN A 63 -0.90 -14.42 17.57
N LEU A 64 -1.55 -15.53 17.93
CA LEU A 64 -2.99 -15.71 17.74
C LEU A 64 -3.84 -14.72 18.55
N LYS A 65 -3.30 -14.18 19.66
CA LYS A 65 -3.94 -13.12 20.45
C LYS A 65 -3.75 -11.71 19.86
N LYS A 66 -2.81 -11.52 18.93
CA LYS A 66 -2.56 -10.20 18.34
C LYS A 66 -3.74 -9.81 17.43
N PRO A 67 -4.32 -8.62 17.59
CA PRO A 67 -5.57 -8.24 16.91
C PRO A 67 -5.43 -8.21 15.38
N LEU A 68 -4.30 -7.74 14.84
CA LEU A 68 -4.07 -7.67 13.40
C LEU A 68 -3.92 -9.05 12.73
N ILE A 69 -3.28 -10.01 13.41
CA ILE A 69 -3.13 -11.39 12.90
C ILE A 69 -4.50 -12.06 12.83
N ARG A 70 -5.29 -11.88 13.88
CA ARG A 70 -6.63 -12.43 14.01
C ARG A 70 -7.62 -11.85 12.98
N LEU A 71 -7.55 -10.54 12.74
CA LEU A 71 -8.31 -9.88 11.67
C LEU A 71 -7.95 -10.46 10.29
N ALA A 72 -6.66 -10.73 10.03
CA ALA A 72 -6.23 -11.31 8.77
C ALA A 72 -6.70 -12.76 8.58
N LEU A 73 -6.76 -13.55 9.65
CA LEU A 73 -7.35 -14.89 9.62
C LEU A 73 -8.87 -14.84 9.34
N GLU A 74 -9.59 -13.94 10.01
CA GLU A 74 -11.04 -13.73 9.79
C GLU A 74 -11.34 -13.34 8.33
N LYS A 75 -10.57 -12.39 7.76
CA LYS A 75 -10.71 -11.99 6.35
C LYS A 75 -10.52 -13.14 5.36
N GLN A 76 -9.74 -14.16 5.73
CA GLN A 76 -9.49 -15.34 4.91
C GLN A 76 -10.54 -16.45 5.11
N GLY A 77 -11.61 -16.18 5.88
CA GLY A 77 -12.71 -17.12 6.09
C GLY A 77 -12.47 -18.16 7.17
N TYR A 78 -11.44 -17.98 8.01
CA TYR A 78 -11.35 -18.74 9.27
C TYR A 78 -12.36 -18.16 10.25
N GLU A 79 -13.58 -18.69 10.22
CA GLU A 79 -14.62 -18.34 11.19
C GLU A 79 -14.26 -18.86 12.60
N ASP A 80 -14.51 -17.96 13.54
CA ASP A 80 -14.31 -17.97 15.00
C ASP A 80 -14.06 -19.34 15.66
N CYS A 81 -12.83 -19.57 16.13
CA CYS A 81 -12.47 -20.70 16.99
C CYS A 81 -12.76 -20.46 18.50
N GLY A 82 -13.53 -19.42 18.86
CA GLY A 82 -13.93 -19.15 20.25
C GLY A 82 -12.80 -18.61 21.14
N LEU A 83 -11.68 -18.20 20.55
CA LEU A 83 -10.48 -17.68 21.22
C LEU A 83 -10.36 -16.13 21.13
N ILE A 84 -11.39 -15.47 20.60
CA ILE A 84 -11.33 -14.10 20.09
C ILE A 84 -12.18 -13.18 20.99
N ASP A 85 -11.55 -12.26 21.73
CA ASP A 85 -12.27 -11.14 22.35
C ASP A 85 -12.84 -10.23 21.24
N SER A 86 -14.15 -10.29 21.05
CA SER A 86 -14.88 -9.64 19.96
C SER A 86 -14.62 -8.14 19.91
N ASN A 87 -14.38 -7.50 21.07
CA ASN A 87 -14.15 -6.05 21.14
C ASN A 87 -12.83 -5.65 20.46
N ALA A 88 -11.77 -6.45 20.63
CA ALA A 88 -10.48 -6.16 20.03
C ALA A 88 -10.47 -6.37 18.50
N VAL A 89 -11.44 -7.11 17.93
CA VAL A 89 -11.58 -7.25 16.46
C VAL A 89 -12.26 -6.01 15.90
N LEU A 90 -13.28 -5.48 16.58
CA LEU A 90 -13.99 -4.29 16.15
C LEU A 90 -13.07 -3.07 16.03
N GLU A 91 -12.18 -2.87 17.00
CA GLU A 91 -11.20 -1.78 16.94
C GLU A 91 -10.19 -1.96 15.80
N ALA A 92 -9.71 -3.19 15.57
CA ALA A 92 -8.81 -3.47 14.45
C ALA A 92 -9.51 -3.29 13.08
N ARG A 93 -10.80 -3.61 13.00
CA ARG A 93 -11.61 -3.41 11.80
C ARG A 93 -11.81 -1.92 11.50
N LYS A 94 -12.14 -1.11 12.50
CA LYS A 94 -12.21 0.36 12.35
C LYS A 94 -10.90 0.95 11.84
N ILE A 95 -9.79 0.50 12.42
CA ILE A 95 -8.45 0.92 12.00
C ILE A 95 -8.18 0.56 10.53
N ASP A 96 -8.49 -0.67 10.11
CA ASP A 96 -8.30 -1.11 8.72
C ASP A 96 -9.23 -0.36 7.75
N GLU A 97 -10.49 -0.16 8.14
CA GLU A 97 -11.48 0.61 7.38
C GLU A 97 -11.07 2.08 7.23
N GLU A 98 -10.51 2.71 8.27
CA GLU A 98 -9.96 4.06 8.21
C GLU A 98 -8.76 4.15 7.25
N ASN A 99 -7.85 3.17 7.30
CA ASN A 99 -6.64 3.17 6.48
C ASN A 99 -6.88 2.76 5.02
N ASN A 100 -7.95 2.00 4.75
CA ASN A 100 -8.32 1.54 3.40
C ASN A 100 -9.58 2.23 2.87
N ARG A 101 -9.97 3.36 3.47
CA ARG A 101 -11.18 4.11 3.12
C ARG A 101 -11.07 4.69 1.72
N ILE A 102 -11.90 4.20 0.80
CA ILE A 102 -12.08 4.83 -0.51
C ILE A 102 -13.06 5.99 -0.33
N SER A 103 -12.56 7.21 -0.52
CA SER A 103 -13.40 8.42 -0.41
C SER A 103 -14.45 8.46 -1.51
N SER A 104 -15.67 8.87 -1.15
CA SER A 104 -16.75 9.02 -2.11
C SER A 104 -16.43 10.14 -3.12
N ARG A 105 -17.14 10.17 -4.25
CA ARG A 105 -17.01 11.27 -5.22
C ARG A 105 -17.35 12.63 -4.59
N ALA A 106 -18.35 12.67 -3.70
CA ALA A 106 -18.77 13.89 -3.01
C ALA A 106 -17.72 14.37 -2.00
N GLU A 107 -17.11 13.47 -1.25
CA GLU A 107 -16.04 13.81 -0.31
C GLU A 107 -14.80 14.35 -1.01
N ARG A 108 -14.40 13.74 -2.13
CA ARG A 108 -13.29 14.24 -2.96
C ARG A 108 -13.59 15.62 -3.51
N ALA A 109 -14.82 15.86 -3.98
CA ALA A 109 -15.22 17.16 -4.47
C ALA A 109 -15.16 18.21 -3.34
N ALA A 110 -15.71 17.92 -2.16
CA ALA A 110 -15.67 18.82 -1.01
C ALA A 110 -14.25 19.15 -0.57
N PHE A 111 -13.35 18.16 -0.56
CA PHE A 111 -11.93 18.38 -0.27
C PHE A 111 -11.27 19.30 -1.30
N LEU A 112 -11.45 19.03 -2.60
CA LEU A 112 -10.88 19.86 -3.65
C LEU A 112 -11.45 21.29 -3.64
N THR A 113 -12.74 21.44 -3.31
CA THR A 113 -13.37 22.74 -3.09
C THR A 113 -12.65 23.52 -2.00
N LYS A 114 -12.48 22.90 -0.84
CA LYS A 114 -11.74 23.50 0.28
C LYS A 114 -10.31 23.90 -0.09
N VAL A 115 -9.61 23.08 -0.89
CA VAL A 115 -8.24 23.37 -1.34
C VAL A 115 -8.19 24.57 -2.29
N PHE A 116 -9.15 24.74 -3.20
CA PHE A 116 -9.12 25.90 -4.11
C PHE A 116 -9.56 27.20 -3.41
N GLU A 117 -10.44 27.12 -2.42
CA GLU A 117 -10.92 28.26 -1.63
C GLU A 117 -9.87 28.79 -0.63
N ASP A 118 -8.89 27.97 -0.25
CA ASP A 118 -7.84 28.37 0.69
C ASP A 118 -6.79 29.27 0.02
N ASP A 119 -6.90 30.57 0.26
CA ASP A 119 -5.97 31.59 -0.23
C ASP A 119 -4.56 31.52 0.40
N SER A 120 -4.37 30.73 1.48
CA SER A 120 -3.05 30.54 2.08
C SER A 120 -2.16 29.56 1.29
N LEU A 121 -2.78 28.74 0.43
CA LEU A 121 -2.08 27.76 -0.39
C LEU A 121 -1.50 28.40 -1.66
N ILE A 122 -0.44 27.79 -2.19
CA ILE A 122 0.14 28.20 -3.46
C ILE A 122 -0.91 28.13 -4.58
N ILE A 123 -0.91 29.14 -5.45
CA ILE A 123 -1.89 29.23 -6.55
C ILE A 123 -1.90 27.99 -7.44
N GLY A 124 -0.74 27.33 -7.64
CA GLY A 124 -0.64 26.10 -8.42
C GLY A 124 -1.44 24.93 -7.83
N ALA A 125 -1.46 24.78 -6.50
CA ALA A 125 -2.25 23.73 -5.84
C ALA A 125 -3.76 23.98 -6.02
N ARG A 126 -4.16 25.26 -5.93
CA ARG A 126 -5.55 25.70 -6.11
C ARG A 126 -6.03 25.49 -7.55
N LEU A 127 -5.24 25.92 -8.53
CA LEU A 127 -5.50 25.66 -9.95
C LEU A 127 -5.59 24.17 -10.24
N LYS A 128 -4.74 23.35 -9.60
CA LYS A 128 -4.80 21.91 -9.77
C LYS A 128 -6.07 21.30 -9.20
N ALA A 129 -6.53 21.78 -8.05
CA ALA A 129 -7.78 21.33 -7.45
C ALA A 129 -8.99 21.64 -8.37
N VAL A 130 -9.02 22.82 -8.97
CA VAL A 130 -10.05 23.21 -9.97
C VAL A 130 -10.00 22.32 -11.21
N ASP A 131 -8.82 22.09 -11.79
CA ASP A 131 -8.64 21.16 -12.93
C ASP A 131 -9.16 19.76 -12.62
N MET A 132 -8.87 19.25 -11.42
CA MET A 132 -9.36 17.93 -11.00
C MET A 132 -10.88 17.89 -10.78
N LEU A 133 -11.48 18.96 -10.26
CA LEU A 133 -12.94 19.08 -10.15
C LEU A 133 -13.59 19.04 -11.54
N ASN A 134 -13.09 19.82 -12.49
CA ASN A 134 -13.61 19.85 -13.86
C ASN A 134 -13.48 18.47 -14.54
N LYS A 135 -12.36 17.76 -14.32
CA LYS A 135 -12.19 16.37 -14.79
C LYS A 135 -13.16 15.41 -14.14
N MET A 136 -13.46 15.57 -12.85
CA MET A 136 -14.43 14.75 -12.16
C MET A 136 -15.81 14.91 -12.80
N TYR A 137 -16.26 16.15 -13.04
CA TYR A 137 -17.58 16.45 -13.62
C TYR A 137 -17.68 16.25 -15.14
N GLY A 138 -16.54 16.14 -15.83
CA GLY A 138 -16.53 15.96 -17.29
C GLY A 138 -16.81 17.26 -18.04
N ASP A 139 -16.47 18.40 -17.44
CA ASP A 139 -16.70 19.74 -18.03
C ASP A 139 -15.82 20.00 -19.26
N TYR A 140 -14.75 19.20 -19.43
CA TYR A 140 -13.93 19.22 -20.63
C TYR A 140 -14.66 18.52 -21.78
N ARG A 141 -15.04 19.28 -22.81
CA ARG A 141 -15.46 18.72 -24.10
C ARG A 141 -14.30 17.92 -24.72
N SER A 142 -14.53 16.65 -24.98
CA SER A 142 -13.62 15.79 -25.74
C SER A 142 -13.86 15.96 -27.24
N ASP A 143 -13.77 17.19 -27.76
CA ASP A 143 -13.87 17.42 -29.20
C ASP A 143 -12.46 17.29 -29.80
N ALA A 144 -11.90 16.08 -29.72
CA ALA A 144 -10.86 15.72 -30.69
C ALA A 144 -11.59 15.61 -32.03
N ILE A 145 -11.52 16.67 -32.85
CA ILE A 145 -11.89 16.59 -34.26
C ILE A 145 -10.91 15.59 -34.89
N LEU A 146 -11.31 14.32 -34.90
CA LEU A 146 -10.62 13.28 -35.66
C LEU A 146 -10.84 13.65 -37.13
N ASN A 147 -9.87 14.33 -37.73
CA ASN A 147 -9.84 14.45 -39.17
C ASN A 147 -9.75 13.02 -39.74
N ASP A 148 -10.82 12.57 -40.39
CA ASP A 148 -10.97 11.25 -41.00
C ASP A 148 -9.98 11.00 -42.17
N LYS A 149 -9.15 12.02 -42.49
CA LYS A 149 -8.11 11.93 -43.50
C LYS A 149 -6.83 11.41 -42.86
N ALA A 150 -6.40 10.23 -43.29
CA ALA A 150 -5.10 9.67 -42.98
C ALA A 150 -3.99 10.70 -43.31
N ILE A 151 -3.09 10.93 -42.35
CA ILE A 151 -1.92 11.80 -42.55
C ILE A 151 -0.98 11.04 -43.49
N GLU A 152 -0.86 11.50 -44.75
CA GLU A 152 0.12 10.96 -45.68
C GLU A 152 1.53 11.42 -45.29
N MET A 153 2.40 10.47 -44.94
CA MET A 153 3.81 10.75 -44.69
C MET A 153 4.50 11.13 -46.00
N PRO A 154 5.30 12.23 -46.05
CA PRO A 154 6.01 12.61 -47.26
C PRO A 154 7.05 11.54 -47.62
N ARG A 155 7.06 11.10 -48.88
CA ARG A 155 8.14 10.25 -49.40
C ARG A 155 9.38 11.10 -49.64
N ILE A 156 10.44 10.83 -48.88
CA ILE A 156 11.76 11.40 -49.13
C ILE A 156 12.45 10.50 -50.17
N THR A 157 12.63 11.02 -51.39
CA THR A 157 13.43 10.34 -52.42
C THR A 157 14.88 10.79 -52.27
N PHE A 158 15.75 9.87 -51.85
CA PHE A 158 17.20 10.09 -51.89
C PHE A 158 17.67 9.91 -53.33
N VAL A 159 18.08 11.00 -53.98
CA VAL A 159 18.76 10.95 -55.27
C VAL A 159 20.23 10.67 -54.98
N TYR A 160 20.63 9.40 -55.14
CA TYR A 160 22.04 9.04 -55.17
C TYR A 160 22.58 9.44 -56.54
N THR A 161 23.48 10.41 -56.59
CA THR A 161 24.32 10.62 -57.77
C THR A 161 25.34 9.49 -57.76
N ASP A 162 25.15 8.51 -58.65
CA ASP A 162 26.20 7.53 -58.93
C ASP A 162 27.44 8.30 -59.41
N ASP A 163 28.55 8.10 -58.70
CA ASP A 163 29.87 8.56 -59.10
C ASP A 163 30.20 7.96 -60.48
N GLU A 164 29.97 8.71 -61.55
CA GLU A 164 30.47 8.35 -62.88
C GLU A 164 31.99 8.61 -62.95
N ASP A 165 32.72 7.54 -62.69
CA ASP A 165 34.04 7.26 -63.26
C ASP A 165 34.01 7.36 -64.80
N GLU A 166 34.09 8.55 -65.37
CA GLU A 166 34.56 8.73 -66.75
C GLU A 166 36.04 9.08 -66.78
N LYS A 167 36.86 8.02 -66.88
CA LYS A 167 38.18 8.07 -67.52
C LYS A 167 38.07 8.84 -68.84
N LYS A 168 38.75 9.98 -68.95
CA LYS A 168 39.18 10.51 -70.25
C LYS A 168 40.67 10.29 -70.45
N LEU A 169 40.93 9.62 -71.57
CA LEU A 169 42.21 9.25 -72.17
C LEU A 169 43.10 10.47 -72.42
#